data_AF-A0A182F9U5-F1
#
_entry.id   AF-A0A182F9U5-F1
#
_cell.length_a   1.000
_cell.length_b   1.000
_cell.length_c   1.000
_cell.angle_alpha   90.00
_cell.angle_beta   90.00
_cell.angle_gamma   90.00
#
_symmetry.space_group_name_H-M   'P 1'
#
loop_
_entity.id
_entity.type
_entity.pdbx_description
1 polymer ?
#
loop_
_entity_poly.entity_id
_entity_poly.type
_entity_poly.pdbx_seq_one_letter_code
_entity_poly.pdbx_strand_id
1 'polypeptide(L)' 'MMQFLVPVSTPTGIISHFVNLQVVVPEAFILGSGELHVDMGSTINLVCIIEKGKDLESETNML' A
#
# COMPACT_ATOMS: atom_id res chain seq x y z
N MET A 1 -1.19 8.65 -7.61
CA MET A 1 -1.47 10.00 -7.08
C MET A 1 -2.93 10.26 -7.34
N MET A 2 -3.71 10.14 -6.27
CA MET A 2 -5.10 10.55 -6.28
C MET A 2 -5.14 12.01 -5.87
N GLN A 3 -5.75 12.86 -6.69
CA GLN A 3 -5.91 14.27 -6.39
C GLN A 3 -7.33 14.52 -5.90
N PHE A 4 -7.45 15.13 -4.73
CA PHE A 4 -8.73 15.54 -4.17
C PHE A 4 -8.84 17.05 -4.21
N LEU A 5 -9.97 17.54 -4.72
CA LEU A 5 -10.34 18.94 -4.63
C LEU A 5 -11.19 19.13 -3.37
N VAL A 6 -10.74 20.03 -2.50
CA VAL A 6 -11.42 20.38 -1.24
C VAL A 6 -12.06 21.76 -1.41
N PRO A 7 -13.38 21.86 -1.59
CA PRO A 7 -14.08 23.13 -1.67
C PRO A 7 -14.39 23.66 -0.26
N VAL A 8 -14.20 24.96 -0.06
CA VAL A 8 -14.54 25.70 1.15
C VAL A 8 -15.47 26.84 0.77
N SER A 9 -16.69 26.81 1.30
CA SER A 9 -17.65 27.91 1.11
C SER A 9 -17.31 29.07 2.03
N THR A 10 -17.25 30.27 1.47
CA THR A 10 -17.00 31.52 2.18
C THR A 10 -18.08 32.55 1.82
N PRO A 11 -18.28 33.61 2.62
CA PRO A 11 -19.28 34.64 2.33
C PRO A 11 -19.12 35.33 0.96
N THR A 12 -17.92 35.27 0.36
CA THR A 12 -17.62 35.91 -0.93
C THR A 12 -17.52 34.91 -2.10
N GLY A 13 -17.69 33.60 -1.85
CA GLY A 13 -17.61 32.57 -2.90
C GLY A 13 -17.02 31.24 -2.41
N ILE A 14 -16.67 30.37 -3.35
CA ILE A 14 -16.04 29.07 -3.07
C ILE A 14 -14.53 29.17 -3.33
N ILE A 15 -13.72 28.82 -2.34
CA ILE A 15 -12.28 28.63 -2.48
C ILE A 15 -12.01 27.13 -2.57
N SER A 16 -11.13 26.68 -3.47
CA SER A 16 -10.80 25.26 -3.62
C SER A 16 -9.31 25.03 -3.50
N HIS A 17 -8.93 23.96 -2.81
CA HIS A 17 -7.55 23.51 -2.69
C HIS A 17 -7.38 22.10 -3.27
N PHE A 18 -6.28 21.87 -3.98
CA PHE A 18 -5.88 20.54 -4.42
C PHE A 18 -5.02 19.87 -3.35
N VAL A 19 -5.33 18.62 -3.03
CA VAL A 19 -4.58 17.78 -2.11
C VAL A 19 -4.17 16.51 -2.84
N ASN A 20 -2.86 16.24 -2.87
CA ASN A 20 -2.31 15.03 -3.45
C ASN A 20 -2.22 13.95 -2.37
N LEU A 21 -2.91 12.83 -2.58
CA LEU A 21 -2.81 11.65 -1.72
C LEU A 21 -2.04 10.54 -2.42
N GLN A 22 -1.06 10.02 -1.69
CA GLN A 22 -0.27 8.86 -2.06
C GLN A 22 -0.52 7.76 -1.03
N VAL A 23 -1.18 6.69 -1.47
CA VAL A 23 -1.44 5.51 -0.64
C VAL A 23 -0.41 4.46 -1.02
N VAL A 24 0.38 4.04 -0.04
CA VAL A 24 1.42 3.01 -0.20
C VAL A 24 0.96 1.78 0.58
N VAL A 25 0.75 0.67 -0.13
CA VAL A 25 0.36 -0.60 0.49
C VAL A 25 1.55 -1.56 0.39
N PRO A 26 2.20 -1.94 1.51
CA PRO A 26 3.29 -2.90 1.49
C PRO A 26 2.79 -4.29 1.13
N GLU A 27 3.66 -5.06 0.47
CA GLU A 27 3.41 -6.47 0.21
C GLU A 27 4.04 -7.29 1.35
N ALA A 28 3.29 -8.24 1.88
CA ALA A 28 3.76 -9.11 2.95
C ALA A 28 3.43 -10.56 2.62
N PHE A 29 4.41 -11.44 2.74
CA PHE A 29 4.23 -12.87 2.50
C PHE A 29 5.13 -13.70 3.43
N ILE A 30 4.68 -14.92 3.73
CA ILE A 30 5.49 -15.89 4.44
C ILE A 30 6.38 -16.60 3.42
N LEU A 31 7.70 -16.54 3.62
CA LEU A 31 8.68 -17.21 2.77
C LEU A 31 8.53 -18.74 2.91
N GLY A 32 8.24 -19.41 1.80
CA GLY A 32 8.07 -20.85 1.73
C GLY A 32 7.00 -21.27 0.73
N SER A 33 6.72 -22.56 0.64
CA SER A 33 5.53 -23.05 -0.05
C SER A 33 4.28 -22.71 0.77
N GLY A 34 3.16 -22.43 0.11
CA GLY A 34 1.87 -22.16 0.77
C GLY A 34 1.30 -23.35 1.56
N GLU A 35 2.00 -24.48 1.55
CA GLU A 35 1.71 -25.67 2.33
C GLU A 35 2.97 -26.11 3.07
N LEU A 36 2.82 -26.41 4.36
CA LEU A 36 3.88 -26.86 5.25
C LEU A 36 3.39 -28.06 6.05
N HIS A 37 3.97 -29.23 5.79
CA HIS A 37 3.72 -30.44 6.56
C HIS A 37 4.81 -30.61 7.63
N VAL A 38 4.40 -30.75 8.89
CA VAL A 38 5.31 -30.94 10.02
C VAL A 38 4.85 -32.06 10.93
N ASP A 39 5.80 -32.77 11.51
CA ASP A 39 5.53 -33.81 12.49
C ASP A 39 5.08 -33.22 13.83
N MET A 40 4.23 -33.97 14.53
CA MET A 40 3.71 -33.57 15.85
C MET A 40 4.85 -33.34 16.84
N GLY A 41 4.82 -32.18 17.52
CA GLY A 41 5.85 -31.78 18.49
C GLY A 41 7.05 -31.04 17.88
N SER A 42 7.10 -30.89 16.55
CA SER A 42 8.14 -30.12 15.88
C SER A 42 7.93 -28.61 16.02
N THR A 43 9.03 -27.86 16.04
CA THR A 43 8.99 -26.39 15.98
C THR A 43 8.81 -25.93 14.54
N ILE A 44 7.88 -25.00 14.32
CA ILE A 44 7.64 -24.37 13.03
C ILE A 44 8.42 -23.05 12.97
N ASN A 45 9.32 -22.92 11.99
CA ASN A 45 10.06 -21.69 11.73
C ASN A 45 9.51 -21.03 10.47
N LEU A 46 8.77 -19.93 10.65
CA LEU A 46 8.25 -19.13 9.54
C LEU A 46 9.06 -17.83 9.43
N VAL A 47 9.30 -17.40 8.19
CA VAL A 47 9.92 -16.11 7.90
C VAL A 47 8.88 -15.23 7.22
N CYS A 48 8.59 -14.07 7.81
CA CYS A 48 7.75 -13.05 7.17
C CYS A 48 8.65 -12.06 6.43
N ILE A 49 8.36 -11.85 5.15
CA ILE A 49 9.01 -10.82 4.35
C ILE A 49 8.01 -9.70 4.15
N ILE A 50 8.46 -8.48 4.42
CA ILE A 50 7.71 -7.24 4.18
C ILE A 50 8.50 -6.46 3.13
N GLU A 51 7.93 -6.30 1.95
CA GLU A 51 8.50 -5.52 0.87
C GLU A 51 7.88 -4.13 0.82
N LYS A 52 8.67 -3.16 0.35
CA LYS A 52 8.19 -1.79 0.20
C LYS A 52 7.04 -1.79 -0.81
N GLY A 53 5.89 -1.30 -0.38
CA GLY A 53 4.74 -1.11 -1.25
C GLY A 53 5.11 -0.25 -2.45
N LYS A 54 4.67 -0.66 -3.64
CA LYS A 54 4.72 0.22 -4.79
C LYS A 54 3.71 1.33 -4.57
N ASP A 55 4.15 2.55 -4.83
CA ASP A 55 3.19 3.59 -5.16
C ASP A 55 2.43 3.10 -6.39
N LEU A 56 1.09 3.20 -6.39
CA LEU A 56 0.23 2.83 -7.53
C LEU A 56 0.49 3.68 -8.81
N GLU A 57 1.63 4.39 -8.87
CA GLU A 57 2.13 5.18 -10.00
C GLU A 57 3.57 4.87 -10.40
N SER A 58 4.24 3.93 -9.73
CA SER A 58 5.61 3.55 -10.09
C SER A 58 5.70 2.71 -11.38
N GLU A 59 4.59 2.34 -12.02
CA GLU A 59 4.58 1.47 -13.21
C GLU A 59 4.38 2.19 -14.55
N THR A 60 4.23 3.53 -14.59
CA THR A 60 4.03 4.26 -15.87
C THR A 60 5.26 5.04 -16.36
N ASN A 61 6.48 4.74 -15.88
CA ASN A 61 7.72 5.29 -16.46
C ASN A 61 8.75 4.20 -16.74
N MET A 62 8.31 3.14 -17.41
CA MET A 62 9.23 2.20 -18.06
C MET A 62 8.78 1.90 -19.50
N LEU A 63 8.47 2.95 -20.27
CA LEU A 63 8.55 3.03 -21.74
C LEU A 63 8.68 4.50 -22.16
#